data_AF-A0A843GMQ1-F1
#
_entry.id   AF-A0A843GMQ1-F1
#
_cell.length_a   1.000
_cell.length_b   1.000
_cell.length_c   1.000
_cell.angle_alpha   90.00
_cell.angle_beta   90.00
_cell.angle_gamma   90.00
#
_symmetry.space_group_name_H-M   'P 1'
#
loop_
_entity.id
_entity.type
_entity.pdbx_description
1 polymer ?
#
loop_
_entity_poly.entity_id
_entity_poly.type
_entity_poly.pdbx_seq_one_letter_code
_entity_poly.pdbx_strand_id
1 'polypeptide(L)'
;MVVRKILEGILASGSTSISFTDTELPNSLIRVYSTDPDLMPVEQSLSGNTLTITYEPQGTSKGVAVEMVKQGLDIVDNLLTDDSTKALSANQGYVLKGLIDDIVIPTVPENITDLDDVSVSSIQNGQVLAWNSTSEKFENVNQSGGGSAINYSTNEQVIGTWIDGSILYQKTIDVVNPSYGTSWSTIPFSDVGLSDMKECVYIEGVLVSSLDAVYNIQAYRPQYNIGIVCSVDFNVESIDYINSWINDVSGAHMYITIRYTKTTD
;
A
#
# COMPACT_ATOMS: atom_id res chain seq x y z
N MET A 1 5.45 -22.65 45.32
CA MET A 1 4.62 -23.78 45.77
C MET A 1 5.56 -24.88 46.26
N VAL A 2 5.52 -25.20 47.55
CA VAL A 2 6.32 -26.31 48.10
C VAL A 2 5.54 -27.59 47.88
N VAL A 3 6.06 -28.49 47.05
CA VAL A 3 5.47 -29.82 46.87
C VAL A 3 6.16 -30.76 47.85
N ARG A 4 5.35 -31.44 48.66
CA ARG A 4 5.80 -32.45 49.63
C ARG A 4 5.32 -33.81 49.16
N LYS A 5 6.21 -34.80 49.17
CA LYS A 5 5.87 -36.20 48.88
C LYS A 5 6.46 -37.07 49.97
N ILE A 6 5.62 -37.94 50.54
CA ILE A 6 6.05 -38.91 51.53
C ILE A 6 6.26 -40.25 50.82
N LEU A 7 7.43 -40.86 51.02
CA LEU A 7 7.70 -42.24 50.62
C LEU A 7 7.78 -43.09 51.88
N GLU A 8 7.06 -44.21 51.89
CA GLU A 8 7.01 -45.14 53.01
C GLU A 8 7.65 -46.47 52.60
N GLY A 9 8.35 -47.10 53.55
CA GLY A 9 8.99 -48.38 53.34
C GLY A 9 9.17 -49.16 54.64
N ILE A 10 9.53 -50.43 54.52
CA ILE A 10 9.76 -51.32 55.66
C ILE A 10 11.22 -51.73 55.64
N LEU A 11 11.95 -51.40 56.71
CA LEU A 11 13.27 -51.97 56.98
C LEU A 11 13.04 -53.37 57.57
N ALA A 12 13.39 -54.41 56.81
CA ALA A 12 13.22 -55.79 57.25
C ALA A 12 14.17 -56.14 58.41
N SER A 13 13.75 -57.03 59.31
CA SER A 13 14.61 -57.59 60.36
C SER A 13 15.94 -58.12 59.78
N GLY A 14 17.06 -57.81 60.45
CA GLY A 14 18.40 -58.16 60.02
C GLY A 14 18.97 -57.34 58.85
N SER A 15 18.17 -56.47 58.22
CA SER A 15 18.65 -55.53 57.20
C SER A 15 19.20 -54.27 57.84
N THR A 16 20.20 -53.66 57.20
CA THR A 16 20.84 -52.41 57.64
C THR A 16 20.54 -51.24 56.71
N SER A 17 19.80 -51.44 55.62
CA SER A 17 19.51 -50.35 54.69
C SER A 17 18.14 -50.48 54.04
N ILE A 18 17.61 -49.32 53.63
CA ILE A 18 16.42 -49.19 52.80
C ILE A 18 16.70 -48.16 51.70
N SER A 19 16.18 -48.40 50.50
CA SER A 19 16.36 -47.51 49.37
C SER A 19 15.02 -47.04 48.81
N PHE A 20 14.96 -45.76 48.47
CA PHE A 20 13.81 -45.10 47.88
C PHE A 20 14.21 -44.56 46.50
N THR A 21 13.49 -44.95 45.46
CA THR A 21 13.74 -44.48 44.09
C THR A 21 12.56 -43.64 43.60
N ASP A 22 12.85 -42.43 43.14
CA ASP A 22 11.85 -41.50 42.60
C ASP A 22 12.47 -40.66 41.48
N THR A 23 11.78 -40.58 40.35
CA THR A 23 12.21 -39.80 39.18
C THR A 23 12.30 -38.30 39.43
N GLU A 24 11.70 -37.79 40.51
CA GLU A 24 11.68 -36.38 40.89
C GLU A 24 12.67 -36.00 42.02
N LEU A 25 13.57 -36.92 42.41
CA LEU A 25 14.55 -36.70 43.48
C LEU A 25 15.68 -35.67 43.25
N PRO A 26 16.14 -35.32 42.02
CA PRO A 26 17.49 -34.76 41.87
C PRO A 26 17.71 -33.37 42.51
N ASN A 27 16.65 -32.61 42.80
CA ASN A 27 16.73 -31.25 43.38
C ASN A 27 15.80 -31.06 44.60
N SER A 28 15.54 -32.11 45.37
CA SER A 28 14.68 -32.03 46.56
C SER A 28 15.53 -31.94 47.84
N LEU A 29 15.14 -31.05 48.77
CA LEU A 29 15.63 -31.11 50.14
C LEU A 29 15.03 -32.38 50.79
N ILE A 30 15.89 -33.31 51.20
CA ILE A 30 15.47 -34.59 51.78
C ILE A 30 15.42 -34.46 53.30
N ARG A 31 14.27 -34.78 53.89
CA ARG A 31 14.14 -34.93 55.35
C ARG A 31 13.74 -36.37 55.65
N VAL A 32 14.59 -37.06 56.40
CA VAL A 32 14.34 -38.45 56.83
C VAL A 32 13.70 -38.42 58.21
N TYR A 33 12.56 -39.09 58.36
CA TYR A 33 11.87 -39.23 59.63
C TYR A 33 11.55 -40.70 59.89
N SER A 34 12.02 -41.23 61.01
CA SER A 34 11.54 -42.52 61.48
C SER A 34 10.23 -42.34 62.23
N THR A 35 9.26 -43.24 62.00
CA THR A 35 8.06 -43.33 62.84
C THR A 35 8.34 -44.02 64.17
N ASP A 36 9.49 -44.70 64.28
CA ASP A 36 10.03 -45.28 65.51
C ASP A 36 11.12 -44.36 66.09
N PRO A 37 10.95 -43.82 67.31
CA PRO A 37 11.92 -42.90 67.92
C PRO A 37 13.27 -43.55 68.23
N ASP A 38 13.35 -44.88 68.30
CA ASP A 38 14.59 -45.61 68.59
C ASP A 38 15.39 -45.93 67.32
N LEU A 39 14.84 -45.64 66.15
CA LEU A 39 15.47 -45.89 64.86
C LEU A 39 16.08 -44.59 64.31
N MET A 40 17.40 -44.45 64.48
CA MET A 40 18.17 -43.32 63.97
C MET A 40 19.03 -43.76 62.77
N PRO A 41 19.03 -43.00 61.67
CA PRO A 41 19.88 -43.30 60.53
C PRO A 41 21.35 -43.09 60.89
N VAL A 42 22.19 -44.04 60.49
CA VAL A 42 23.66 -44.00 60.66
C VAL A 42 24.28 -43.23 59.49
N GLU A 43 23.83 -43.50 58.27
CA GLU A 43 24.31 -42.83 57.06
C GLU A 43 23.17 -42.61 56.05
N GLN A 44 23.33 -41.58 55.22
CA GLN A 44 22.44 -41.29 54.10
C GLN A 44 23.30 -41.02 52.87
N SER A 45 22.96 -41.66 51.75
CA SER A 45 23.63 -41.42 50.47
C SER A 45 22.60 -41.24 49.36
N LEU A 46 22.87 -40.29 48.46
CA LEU A 46 22.05 -40.03 47.28
C LEU A 46 22.90 -40.34 46.04
N SER A 47 22.44 -41.27 45.22
CA SER A 47 23.07 -41.62 43.95
C SER A 47 22.03 -41.62 42.84
N GLY A 48 22.08 -40.60 41.99
CA GLY A 48 21.05 -40.37 40.97
C GLY A 48 19.68 -40.15 41.60
N ASN A 49 18.72 -41.00 41.22
CA ASN A 49 17.33 -40.94 41.68
C ASN A 49 17.05 -41.90 42.84
N THR A 50 18.08 -42.38 43.54
CA THR A 50 17.94 -43.33 44.64
C THR A 50 18.58 -42.77 45.90
N LEU A 51 17.76 -42.58 46.93
CA LEU A 51 18.20 -42.32 48.30
C LEU A 51 18.35 -43.65 49.02
N THR A 52 19.53 -43.91 49.57
CA THR A 52 19.78 -45.05 50.45
C THR A 52 20.00 -44.53 51.88
N ILE A 53 19.27 -45.09 52.83
CA ILE A 53 19.41 -44.80 54.25
C ILE A 53 19.90 -46.06 54.95
N THR A 54 21.01 -45.92 55.66
CA THR A 54 21.64 -46.99 56.44
C THR A 54 21.29 -46.81 57.92
N TYR A 55 20.97 -47.90 58.60
CA TYR A 55 20.62 -47.99 60.01
C TYR A 55 21.50 -49.04 60.70
N GLU A 56 21.55 -49.00 62.03
CA GLU A 56 22.05 -50.13 62.81
C GLU A 56 21.20 -51.39 62.58
N PRO A 57 21.74 -52.62 62.76
CA PRO A 57 20.97 -53.85 62.60
C PRO A 57 19.72 -53.88 63.48
N GLN A 58 18.56 -54.14 62.86
CA GLN A 58 17.29 -54.16 63.59
C GLN A 58 16.86 -55.58 63.94
N GLY A 59 16.50 -55.81 65.21
CA GLY A 59 15.98 -57.09 65.67
C GLY A 59 14.58 -57.41 65.12
N THR A 60 13.78 -56.38 64.80
CA THR A 60 12.44 -56.52 64.23
C THR A 60 12.27 -55.57 63.05
N SER A 61 11.31 -55.84 62.17
CA SER A 61 11.03 -54.93 61.06
C SER A 61 10.47 -53.60 61.56
N LYS A 62 10.93 -52.50 60.97
CA LYS A 62 10.54 -51.12 61.35
C LYS A 62 10.02 -50.34 60.14
N GLY A 63 9.01 -49.50 60.37
CA GLY A 63 8.51 -48.58 59.35
C GLY A 63 9.44 -47.38 59.21
N VAL A 64 9.69 -46.97 57.97
CA VAL A 64 10.54 -45.82 57.64
C VAL A 64 9.77 -44.91 56.70
N ALA A 65 9.77 -43.60 56.97
CA ALA A 65 9.19 -42.59 56.11
C ALA A 65 10.23 -41.55 55.67
N VAL A 66 10.14 -41.09 54.43
CA VAL A 66 10.99 -40.03 53.90
C VAL A 66 10.09 -38.92 53.36
N GLU A 67 10.27 -37.70 53.86
CA GLU A 67 9.64 -36.51 53.30
C GLU A 67 10.59 -35.90 52.27
N MET A 68 10.17 -35.93 51.02
CA MET A 68 10.83 -35.21 49.93
C MET A 68 10.19 -33.84 49.79
N VAL A 69 11.01 -32.79 49.87
CA VAL A 69 10.60 -31.41 49.69
C VAL A 69 11.25 -30.87 48.42
N LYS A 70 10.47 -30.65 47.36
CA LYS A 70 10.99 -30.02 46.14
C LYS A 70 11.48 -28.61 46.46
N GLN A 71 12.75 -28.31 46.18
CA GLN A 71 13.27 -26.94 46.34
C GLN A 71 12.48 -26.01 45.40
N GLY A 72 12.11 -24.83 45.90
CA GLY A 72 11.37 -23.85 45.09
C GLY A 72 12.14 -23.48 43.83
N LEU A 73 11.42 -23.03 42.79
CA LEU A 73 12.05 -22.40 41.64
C LEU A 73 12.92 -21.22 42.10
N ASP A 74 14.14 -21.14 41.59
CA ASP A 74 14.99 -19.97 41.80
C ASP A 74 14.33 -18.75 41.13
N ILE A 75 14.19 -17.67 41.89
CA ILE A 75 13.64 -16.40 41.42
C ILE A 75 14.81 -15.45 41.23
N VAL A 76 14.93 -14.90 40.02
CA VAL A 76 15.94 -13.90 39.69
C VAL A 76 15.35 -12.49 39.79
N ASP A 77 16.17 -11.50 40.17
CA ASP A 77 15.73 -10.09 40.26
C ASP A 77 16.71 -9.13 39.55
N ASN A 78 16.99 -9.40 38.27
CA ASN A 78 17.76 -8.54 37.37
C ASN A 78 17.37 -8.71 35.89
N LEU A 79 17.50 -7.69 35.04
CA LEU A 79 17.10 -7.77 33.63
C LEU A 79 18.17 -8.38 32.69
N LEU A 80 19.25 -8.92 33.24
CA LEU A 80 20.43 -9.34 32.47
C LEU A 80 20.59 -10.86 32.39
N THR A 81 19.91 -11.61 33.25
CA THR A 81 19.97 -13.08 33.22
C THR A 81 19.35 -13.63 31.93
N ASP A 82 19.98 -14.64 31.36
CA ASP A 82 19.48 -15.46 30.25
C ASP A 82 19.22 -16.91 30.67
N ASP A 83 19.40 -17.22 31.96
CA ASP A 83 19.15 -18.53 32.55
C ASP A 83 17.68 -18.97 32.42
N SER A 84 17.44 -19.91 31.52
CA SER A 84 16.12 -20.45 31.22
C SER A 84 15.53 -21.33 32.33
N THR A 85 16.29 -21.62 33.39
CA THR A 85 15.83 -22.42 34.53
C THR A 85 15.27 -21.57 35.68
N LYS A 86 15.39 -20.25 35.60
CA LYS A 86 14.95 -19.32 36.65
C LYS A 86 13.63 -18.63 36.32
N ALA A 87 12.84 -18.39 37.36
CA ALA A 87 11.60 -17.63 37.24
C ALA A 87 11.86 -16.13 37.40
N LEU A 88 11.09 -15.30 36.69
CA LEU A 88 11.12 -13.86 36.87
C LEU A 88 10.49 -13.45 38.22
N SER A 89 11.12 -12.49 38.91
CA SER A 89 10.51 -11.82 40.06
C SER A 89 9.34 -10.94 39.63
N ALA A 90 8.41 -10.69 40.57
CA ALA A 90 7.35 -9.72 40.36
C ALA A 90 7.89 -8.29 40.12
N ASN A 91 9.03 -7.95 40.74
CA ASN A 91 9.70 -6.67 40.59
C ASN A 91 10.26 -6.49 39.15
N GLN A 92 10.91 -7.50 38.59
CA GLN A 92 11.32 -7.50 37.19
C GLN A 92 10.14 -7.36 36.23
N GLY A 93 9.04 -8.07 36.49
CA GLY A 93 7.83 -7.96 35.67
C GLY A 93 7.26 -6.53 35.64
N TYR A 94 7.30 -5.83 36.78
CA TYR A 94 6.91 -4.43 36.87
C TYR A 94 7.85 -3.51 36.08
N VAL A 95 9.17 -3.70 36.20
CA VAL A 95 10.16 -2.90 35.45
C VAL A 95 10.04 -3.13 33.94
N LEU A 96 9.90 -4.39 33.50
CA LEU A 96 9.70 -4.73 32.09
C LEU A 96 8.44 -4.09 31.53
N LYS A 97 7.34 -4.08 32.29
CA LYS A 97 6.11 -3.42 31.87
C LYS A 97 6.35 -1.92 31.63
N GLY A 98 7.04 -1.24 32.54
CA GLY A 98 7.38 0.19 32.35
C GLY A 98 8.19 0.44 31.09
N LEU A 99 9.23 -0.36 30.86
CA LEU A 99 10.04 -0.26 29.64
C LEU A 99 9.23 -0.50 28.37
N ILE A 100 8.27 -1.42 28.39
CA ILE A 100 7.38 -1.72 27.26
C ILE A 100 6.36 -0.59 27.05
N ASP A 101 5.76 -0.07 28.12
CA ASP A 101 4.80 1.03 28.06
C ASP A 101 5.44 2.32 27.50
N ASP A 102 6.74 2.52 27.76
CA ASP A 102 7.52 3.67 27.28
C ASP A 102 7.97 3.52 25.81
N ILE A 103 7.75 2.37 25.17
CA ILE A 103 8.05 2.21 23.73
C ILE A 103 7.03 3.02 22.94
N VAL A 104 7.45 4.20 22.50
CA VAL A 104 6.73 4.98 21.50
C VAL A 104 6.94 4.33 20.13
N ILE A 105 5.88 3.74 19.58
CA ILE A 105 5.88 3.27 18.19
C ILE A 105 5.74 4.52 17.31
N PRO A 106 6.74 4.85 16.46
CA PRO A 106 6.63 5.99 15.57
C PRO A 106 5.46 5.77 14.61
N THR A 107 4.54 6.73 14.56
CA THR A 107 3.45 6.75 13.57
C THR A 107 4.02 7.09 12.21
N VAL A 108 3.69 6.31 11.18
CA VAL A 108 3.99 6.69 9.79
C VAL A 108 2.95 7.76 9.39
N PRO A 109 3.39 8.96 8.98
CA PRO A 109 2.50 10.02 8.50
C PRO A 109 1.62 9.52 7.35
N GLU A 110 0.30 9.71 7.44
CA GLU A 110 -0.62 9.33 6.36
C GLU A 110 -0.65 10.37 5.25
N ASN A 111 -0.48 11.64 5.61
CA ASN A 111 -0.50 12.77 4.69
C ASN A 111 0.82 13.55 4.76
N ILE A 112 1.14 14.25 3.66
CA ILE A 112 2.30 15.16 3.62
C ILE A 112 2.19 16.31 4.64
N THR A 113 0.98 16.69 5.04
CA THR A 113 0.71 17.69 6.09
C THR A 113 1.05 17.21 7.49
N ASP A 114 1.21 15.90 7.66
CA ASP A 114 1.53 15.29 8.95
C ASP A 114 3.06 15.22 9.17
N LEU A 115 3.85 15.70 8.20
CA LEU A 115 5.29 15.88 8.30
C LEU A 115 5.61 17.27 8.87
N ASP A 116 6.22 17.32 10.06
CA ASP A 116 6.58 18.57 10.75
C ASP A 116 7.65 19.40 9.99
N ASP A 117 8.40 18.78 9.08
CA ASP A 117 9.47 19.41 8.30
C ASP A 117 9.03 19.84 6.88
N VAL A 118 7.76 19.67 6.52
CA VAL A 118 7.21 20.04 5.21
C VAL A 118 6.12 21.10 5.36
N SER A 119 6.25 22.23 4.65
CA SER A 119 5.19 23.24 4.53
C SER A 119 4.55 23.20 3.14
N VAL A 120 3.24 22.93 3.08
CA VAL A 120 2.45 22.82 1.83
C VAL A 120 1.52 24.01 1.58
N SER A 121 1.85 25.20 2.11
CA SER A 121 0.95 26.37 2.09
C SER A 121 0.69 26.98 0.69
N SER A 122 1.51 26.67 -0.32
CA SER A 122 1.44 27.31 -1.64
C SER A 122 1.11 26.36 -2.79
N ILE A 123 0.84 25.08 -2.52
CA ILE A 123 0.55 24.10 -3.58
C ILE A 123 -0.94 24.15 -3.95
N GLN A 124 -1.23 24.14 -5.24
CA GLN A 124 -2.58 24.14 -5.80
C GLN A 124 -2.79 22.93 -6.71
N ASN A 125 -4.03 22.49 -6.86
CA ASN A 125 -4.37 21.45 -7.82
C ASN A 125 -4.01 21.91 -9.25
N GLY A 126 -3.46 21.00 -10.06
CA GLY A 126 -3.00 21.31 -11.42
C GLY A 126 -1.61 21.94 -11.51
N GLN A 127 -0.84 21.95 -10.41
CA GLN A 127 0.58 22.29 -10.43
C GLN A 127 1.46 21.03 -10.58
N VAL A 128 2.64 21.22 -11.15
CA VAL A 128 3.69 20.21 -11.29
C VAL A 128 5.02 20.76 -10.76
N LEU A 129 5.90 19.86 -10.33
CA LEU A 129 7.30 20.21 -10.04
C LEU A 129 8.07 20.27 -11.37
N ALA A 130 8.52 21.46 -11.74
CA ALA A 130 9.36 21.66 -12.91
C ALA A 130 10.74 22.18 -12.49
N TRP A 131 11.80 21.71 -13.16
CA TRP A 131 13.13 22.25 -12.98
C TRP A 131 13.21 23.67 -13.57
N ASN A 132 13.54 24.66 -12.74
CA ASN A 132 13.81 26.02 -13.19
C ASN A 132 15.33 26.22 -13.30
N SER A 133 15.82 26.38 -14.53
CA SER A 133 17.25 26.57 -14.82
C SER A 133 17.80 27.92 -14.38
N THR A 134 16.95 28.92 -14.15
CA THR A 134 17.38 30.25 -13.66
C THR A 134 17.66 30.21 -12.16
N SER A 135 16.84 29.48 -11.41
CA SER A 135 16.96 29.37 -9.96
C SER A 135 17.65 28.08 -9.48
N GLU A 136 18.04 27.20 -10.41
CA GLU A 136 18.72 25.91 -10.18
C GLU A 136 18.00 25.02 -9.15
N LYS A 137 16.66 25.00 -9.20
CA LYS A 137 15.85 24.18 -8.29
C LYS A 137 14.54 23.74 -8.94
N PHE A 138 13.91 22.74 -8.32
CA PHE A 138 12.52 22.39 -8.64
C PHE A 138 11.57 23.43 -8.03
N GLU A 139 10.59 23.86 -8.82
CA GLU A 139 9.57 24.82 -8.43
C GLU A 139 8.18 24.28 -8.79
N ASN A 140 7.18 24.62 -7.97
CA ASN A 140 5.79 24.39 -8.33
C ASN A 140 5.41 25.38 -9.44
N VAL A 141 5.05 24.86 -10.60
CA VAL A 141 4.54 25.65 -11.72
C VAL A 141 3.18 25.13 -12.12
N ASN A 142 2.34 25.97 -12.72
CA ASN A 142 1.11 25.48 -13.35
C ASN A 142 1.49 24.46 -14.42
N GLN A 143 0.76 23.35 -14.47
CA GLN A 143 0.96 22.33 -15.49
C GLN A 143 0.79 22.95 -16.87
N SER A 144 1.91 23.14 -17.57
CA SER A 144 1.93 23.59 -18.96
C SER A 144 2.36 22.41 -19.82
N GLY A 145 1.41 21.70 -20.43
CA GLY A 145 1.69 20.77 -21.53
C GLY A 145 2.23 19.38 -21.18
N GLY A 146 2.09 18.89 -19.94
CA GLY A 146 2.46 17.52 -19.57
C GLY A 146 1.40 16.49 -20.00
N GLY A 147 1.23 16.29 -21.30
CA GLY A 147 0.26 15.38 -21.91
C GLY A 147 -0.80 16.15 -22.69
N SER A 148 -0.57 16.36 -24.00
CA SER A 148 -1.59 16.89 -24.91
C SER A 148 -2.77 15.92 -25.00
N ALA A 149 -3.70 16.02 -24.06
CA ALA A 149 -5.09 15.74 -24.41
C ALA A 149 -5.41 16.76 -25.51
N ILE A 150 -5.56 16.29 -26.76
CA ILE A 150 -6.10 17.12 -27.82
C ILE A 150 -7.48 17.54 -27.34
N ASN A 151 -7.60 18.79 -26.89
CA ASN A 151 -8.86 19.33 -26.39
C ASN A 151 -9.65 19.85 -27.60
N TYR A 152 -10.57 19.02 -28.08
CA TYR A 152 -11.53 19.41 -29.10
C TYR A 152 -12.56 20.35 -28.44
N SER A 153 -12.53 21.63 -28.83
CA SER A 153 -13.39 22.67 -28.26
C SER A 153 -13.94 23.56 -29.36
N THR A 154 -15.17 24.02 -29.20
CA THR A 154 -15.77 25.06 -30.04
C THR A 154 -15.20 26.45 -29.77
N ASN A 155 -14.52 26.61 -28.64
CA ASN A 155 -13.69 27.78 -28.37
C ASN A 155 -12.31 27.61 -29.02
N GLU A 156 -11.75 28.71 -29.49
CA GLU A 156 -10.37 28.74 -29.97
C GLU A 156 -9.39 28.44 -28.83
N GLN A 157 -8.37 27.61 -29.10
CA GLN A 157 -7.34 27.20 -28.14
C GLN A 157 -5.95 27.39 -28.74
N VAL A 158 -5.00 27.89 -27.95
CA VAL A 158 -3.58 27.89 -28.33
C VAL A 158 -3.01 26.50 -28.07
N ILE A 159 -2.45 25.87 -29.10
CA ILE A 159 -1.94 24.48 -29.05
C ILE A 159 -0.43 24.37 -29.30
N GLY A 160 0.24 25.49 -29.59
CA GLY A 160 1.69 25.53 -29.76
C GLY A 160 2.14 26.68 -30.64
N THR A 161 3.27 26.47 -31.32
CA THR A 161 3.90 27.43 -32.23
C THR A 161 4.17 26.74 -33.56
N TRP A 162 3.85 27.39 -34.67
CA TRP A 162 4.10 26.88 -36.02
C TRP A 162 5.57 27.02 -36.44
N ILE A 163 5.96 26.40 -37.55
CA ILE A 163 7.35 26.37 -38.02
C ILE A 163 7.92 27.77 -38.37
N ASP A 164 7.04 28.74 -38.63
CA ASP A 164 7.42 30.13 -38.91
C ASP A 164 7.47 31.01 -37.64
N GLY A 165 7.19 30.42 -36.46
CA GLY A 165 7.15 31.13 -35.19
C GLY A 165 5.78 31.72 -34.82
N SER A 166 4.79 31.67 -35.71
CA SER A 166 3.43 32.15 -35.40
C SER A 166 2.75 31.26 -34.36
N ILE A 167 1.82 31.81 -33.58
CA ILE A 167 1.02 31.03 -32.62
C ILE A 167 0.11 30.06 -33.40
N LEU A 168 0.09 28.79 -33.00
CA LEU A 168 -0.77 27.77 -33.58
C LEU A 168 -2.05 27.65 -32.74
N TYR A 169 -3.17 27.95 -33.37
CA TYR A 169 -4.51 27.86 -32.79
C TYR A 169 -5.21 26.57 -33.25
N GLN A 170 -6.17 26.08 -32.45
CA GLN A 170 -7.08 24.99 -32.80
C GLN A 170 -8.52 25.41 -32.48
N LYS A 171 -9.47 25.02 -33.33
CA LYS A 171 -10.91 25.19 -33.10
C LYS A 171 -11.69 24.04 -33.75
N THR A 172 -12.74 23.58 -33.09
CA THR A 172 -13.69 22.60 -33.63
C THR A 172 -15.02 23.30 -33.95
N ILE A 173 -15.52 23.12 -35.15
CA ILE A 173 -16.81 23.65 -35.59
C ILE A 173 -17.82 22.51 -35.54
N ASP A 174 -18.97 22.74 -34.91
CA ASP A 174 -20.10 21.81 -34.90
C ASP A 174 -21.14 22.25 -35.93
N VAL A 175 -21.26 21.48 -37.00
CA VAL A 175 -22.28 21.67 -38.04
C VAL A 175 -23.44 20.74 -37.72
N VAL A 176 -24.48 21.31 -37.11
CA VAL A 176 -25.70 20.59 -36.73
C VAL A 176 -26.57 20.38 -37.97
N ASN A 177 -27.06 19.15 -38.19
CA ASN A 177 -27.88 18.76 -39.34
C ASN A 177 -27.23 19.17 -40.68
N PRO A 178 -26.01 18.68 -40.99
CA PRO A 178 -25.32 19.07 -42.22
C PRO A 178 -26.19 18.72 -43.44
N SER A 179 -26.40 19.70 -44.32
CA SER A 179 -27.21 19.57 -45.54
C SER A 179 -26.86 18.30 -46.31
N TYR A 180 -27.87 17.48 -46.59
CA TYR A 180 -27.74 16.32 -47.45
C TYR A 180 -27.87 16.74 -48.91
N GLY A 181 -26.91 16.36 -49.75
CA GLY A 181 -27.02 16.58 -51.19
C GLY A 181 -25.72 16.41 -51.96
N THR A 182 -25.81 16.64 -53.27
CA THR A 182 -24.68 16.65 -54.21
C THR A 182 -24.05 18.03 -54.38
N SER A 183 -24.54 19.02 -53.63
CA SER A 183 -24.05 20.40 -53.66
C SER A 183 -23.28 20.72 -52.39
N TRP A 184 -22.21 21.49 -52.54
CA TRP A 184 -21.45 22.01 -51.41
C TRP A 184 -22.30 23.01 -50.62
N SER A 185 -22.20 22.94 -49.30
CA SER A 185 -22.67 23.95 -48.36
C SER A 185 -21.48 24.77 -47.89
N THR A 186 -21.71 26.04 -47.57
CA THR A 186 -20.64 27.00 -47.24
C THR A 186 -20.86 27.58 -45.85
N ILE A 187 -19.80 27.63 -45.04
CA ILE A 187 -19.75 28.29 -43.74
C ILE A 187 -18.75 29.44 -43.84
N PRO A 188 -19.22 30.70 -43.88
CA PRO A 188 -18.34 31.87 -43.85
C PRO A 188 -17.48 31.89 -42.58
N PHE A 189 -16.22 32.31 -42.68
CA PHE A 189 -15.34 32.43 -41.51
C PHE A 189 -15.87 33.41 -40.46
N SER A 190 -16.63 34.44 -40.87
CA SER A 190 -17.33 35.34 -39.96
C SER A 190 -18.27 34.63 -38.99
N ASP A 191 -18.90 33.57 -39.46
CA ASP A 191 -19.97 32.89 -38.72
C ASP A 191 -19.40 31.95 -37.65
N VAL A 192 -18.14 31.52 -37.85
CA VAL A 192 -17.41 30.63 -36.95
C VAL A 192 -16.23 31.31 -36.28
N GLY A 193 -16.12 32.64 -36.35
CA GLY A 193 -15.06 33.42 -35.71
C GLY A 193 -13.66 32.99 -36.14
N LEU A 194 -13.44 32.90 -37.45
CA LEU A 194 -12.15 32.63 -38.11
C LEU A 194 -11.75 33.77 -39.06
N SER A 195 -12.33 34.97 -38.90
CA SER A 195 -12.11 36.10 -39.84
C SER A 195 -10.68 36.64 -39.84
N ASP A 196 -9.89 36.35 -38.81
CA ASP A 196 -8.49 36.73 -38.64
C ASP A 196 -7.52 35.59 -39.03
N MET A 197 -8.02 34.44 -39.49
CA MET A 197 -7.21 33.32 -39.93
C MET A 197 -6.32 33.73 -41.12
N LYS A 198 -5.03 33.46 -40.99
CA LYS A 198 -4.02 33.68 -42.03
C LYS A 198 -3.79 32.42 -42.86
N GLU A 199 -3.52 31.30 -42.20
CA GLU A 199 -3.18 30.04 -42.86
C GLU A 199 -3.79 28.84 -42.12
N CYS A 200 -4.52 28.00 -42.84
CA CYS A 200 -4.96 26.69 -42.35
C CYS A 200 -3.80 25.69 -42.47
N VAL A 201 -3.37 25.16 -41.34
CA VAL A 201 -2.23 24.23 -41.21
C VAL A 201 -2.69 22.78 -41.29
N TYR A 202 -3.81 22.48 -40.64
CA TYR A 202 -4.34 21.13 -40.55
C TYR A 202 -5.86 21.18 -40.43
N ILE A 203 -6.52 20.24 -41.09
CA ILE A 203 -7.95 20.02 -40.94
C ILE A 203 -8.23 18.54 -40.81
N GLU A 204 -9.15 18.22 -39.91
CA GLU A 204 -9.83 16.94 -39.85
C GLU A 204 -11.32 17.16 -39.69
N GLY A 205 -12.12 16.25 -40.23
CA GLY A 205 -13.55 16.26 -40.03
C GLY A 205 -14.03 14.90 -39.55
N VAL A 206 -15.07 14.89 -38.74
CA VAL A 206 -15.75 13.68 -38.29
C VAL A 206 -17.25 13.91 -38.43
N LEU A 207 -17.93 12.99 -39.12
CA LEU A 207 -19.39 12.95 -39.16
C LEU A 207 -19.87 11.91 -38.16
N VAL A 208 -20.73 12.33 -37.24
CA VAL A 208 -21.42 11.46 -36.29
C VAL A 208 -22.88 11.41 -36.73
N SER A 209 -23.35 10.24 -37.16
CA SER A 209 -24.75 10.06 -37.53
C SER A 209 -25.64 10.03 -36.29
N SER A 210 -26.95 10.17 -36.48
CA SER A 210 -27.96 9.98 -35.42
C SER A 210 -28.00 8.55 -34.86
N LEU A 211 -27.29 7.60 -35.49
CA LEU A 211 -27.13 6.22 -35.05
C LEU A 211 -25.76 5.96 -34.38
N ASP A 212 -25.06 7.02 -33.96
CA ASP A 212 -23.71 7.01 -33.37
C ASP A 212 -22.63 6.37 -34.26
N ALA A 213 -22.88 6.27 -35.57
CA ALA A 213 -21.87 5.81 -36.51
C ALA A 213 -20.89 6.97 -36.81
N VAL A 214 -19.59 6.70 -36.60
CA VAL A 214 -18.50 7.67 -36.78
C VAL A 214 -17.84 7.46 -38.13
N TYR A 215 -17.80 8.50 -38.95
CA TYR A 215 -17.13 8.50 -40.25
C TYR A 215 -16.05 9.57 -40.27
N ASN A 216 -14.83 9.16 -40.59
CA ASN A 216 -13.73 10.10 -40.83
C ASN A 216 -13.92 10.80 -42.18
N ILE A 217 -13.85 12.11 -42.17
CA ILE A 217 -13.96 12.96 -43.36
C ILE A 217 -12.59 13.01 -44.02
N GLN A 218 -12.55 12.78 -45.33
CA GLN A 218 -11.33 12.91 -46.10
C GLN A 218 -11.15 14.37 -46.55
N ALA A 219 -9.99 14.94 -46.25
CA ALA A 219 -9.55 16.22 -46.80
C ALA A 219 -9.09 16.00 -48.26
N TYR A 220 -10.03 15.82 -49.18
CA TYR A 220 -9.73 15.71 -50.61
C TYR A 220 -10.97 16.03 -51.45
N ARG A 221 -10.77 16.69 -52.60
CA ARG A 221 -11.84 16.89 -53.59
C ARG A 221 -12.22 15.53 -54.19
N PRO A 222 -13.41 14.98 -53.89
CA PRO A 222 -13.79 13.67 -54.39
C PRO A 222 -13.81 13.68 -55.92
N GLN A 223 -12.99 12.83 -56.54
CA GLN A 223 -13.22 12.44 -57.93
C GLN A 223 -14.50 11.59 -57.95
N TYR A 224 -15.44 11.98 -58.81
CA TYR A 224 -16.88 11.75 -58.76
C TYR A 224 -17.44 10.31 -58.70
N ASN A 225 -16.72 9.26 -58.29
CA ASN A 225 -17.15 7.92 -58.72
C ASN A 225 -17.14 6.71 -57.78
N ILE A 226 -16.95 6.77 -56.45
CA ILE A 226 -17.35 5.63 -55.59
C ILE A 226 -17.32 5.94 -54.07
N GLY A 227 -18.46 5.74 -53.39
CA GLY A 227 -18.58 5.46 -51.94
C GLY A 227 -18.50 6.65 -50.97
N ILE A 228 -19.45 6.73 -50.02
CA ILE A 228 -19.53 7.63 -48.84
C ILE A 228 -18.58 8.83 -48.87
N VAL A 229 -19.08 9.98 -49.29
CA VAL A 229 -18.27 11.19 -49.34
C VAL A 229 -18.83 12.21 -48.33
N CYS A 230 -18.17 12.27 -47.19
CA CYS A 230 -18.11 13.50 -46.41
C CYS A 230 -16.76 14.13 -46.73
N SER A 231 -16.80 15.37 -47.22
CA SER A 231 -15.60 16.12 -47.58
C SER A 231 -15.71 17.54 -47.06
N VAL A 232 -14.57 18.10 -46.70
CA VAL A 232 -14.43 19.50 -46.36
C VAL A 232 -13.33 20.07 -47.27
N ASP A 233 -13.61 21.25 -47.84
CA ASP A 233 -12.70 22.04 -48.65
C ASP A 233 -12.60 23.45 -48.04
N PHE A 234 -11.51 24.15 -48.33
CA PHE A 234 -11.26 25.49 -47.84
C PHE A 234 -11.19 26.48 -48.98
N ASN A 235 -11.93 27.57 -48.84
CA ASN A 235 -11.74 28.77 -49.63
C ASN A 235 -11.04 29.85 -48.79
N VAL A 236 -10.77 30.99 -49.42
CA VAL A 236 -10.09 32.13 -48.79
C VAL A 236 -10.85 32.67 -47.58
N GLU A 237 -12.19 32.60 -47.58
CA GLU A 237 -13.05 33.21 -46.54
C GLU A 237 -14.15 32.27 -46.04
N SER A 238 -14.11 30.98 -46.43
CA SER A 238 -15.15 30.02 -46.07
C SER A 238 -14.65 28.59 -45.98
N ILE A 239 -15.40 27.79 -45.24
CA ILE A 239 -15.30 26.33 -45.21
C ILE A 239 -16.44 25.80 -46.05
N ASP A 240 -16.12 25.05 -47.09
CA ASP A 240 -17.12 24.33 -47.87
C ASP A 240 -17.17 22.88 -47.41
N TYR A 241 -18.36 22.33 -47.22
CA TYR A 241 -18.55 20.94 -46.87
C TYR A 241 -19.64 20.30 -47.71
N ILE A 242 -19.55 18.99 -47.89
CA ILE A 242 -20.57 18.19 -48.56
C ILE A 242 -20.78 16.88 -47.81
N ASN A 243 -22.04 16.45 -47.72
CA ASN A 243 -22.44 15.15 -47.19
C ASN A 243 -23.37 14.46 -48.18
N SER A 244 -22.86 13.46 -48.89
CA SER A 244 -23.52 12.95 -50.10
C SER A 244 -24.23 11.59 -49.97
N TRP A 245 -24.29 10.95 -48.78
CA TRP A 245 -24.74 9.55 -48.73
C TRP A 245 -25.56 9.06 -47.53
N ILE A 246 -25.71 9.86 -46.48
CA ILE A 246 -26.56 9.45 -45.34
C ILE A 246 -27.97 9.99 -45.59
N ASN A 247 -28.89 9.11 -46.00
CA ASN A 247 -30.31 9.47 -46.23
C ASN A 247 -31.04 9.94 -44.96
N ASP A 248 -30.43 9.74 -43.78
CA ASP A 248 -30.94 10.13 -42.48
C ASP A 248 -29.89 10.94 -41.70
N VAL A 249 -29.73 12.21 -42.10
CA VAL A 249 -28.88 13.20 -41.39
C VAL A 249 -29.67 13.97 -40.32
N SER A 250 -30.93 13.61 -40.07
CA SER A 250 -31.72 14.27 -39.04
C SER A 250 -31.13 13.93 -37.67
N GLY A 251 -30.55 14.94 -37.03
CA GLY A 251 -29.81 14.79 -35.77
C GLY A 251 -28.34 14.40 -35.95
N ALA A 252 -27.80 14.39 -37.17
CA ALA A 252 -26.37 14.19 -37.39
C ALA A 252 -25.56 15.45 -37.08
N HIS A 253 -24.32 15.27 -36.63
CA HIS A 253 -23.37 16.34 -36.35
C HIS A 253 -22.10 16.12 -37.19
N MET A 254 -21.62 17.19 -37.82
CA MET A 254 -20.31 17.19 -38.47
C MET A 254 -19.37 18.09 -37.66
N TYR A 255 -18.34 17.49 -37.08
CA TYR A 255 -17.30 18.19 -36.34
C TYR A 255 -16.11 18.43 -37.25
N ILE A 256 -15.74 19.69 -37.47
CA ILE A 256 -14.61 20.09 -38.30
C ILE A 256 -13.56 20.72 -37.40
N THR A 257 -12.45 20.04 -37.15
CA THR A 257 -11.34 20.57 -36.35
C THR A 257 -10.28 21.16 -37.27
N ILE A 258 -9.94 22.41 -37.02
CA ILE A 258 -8.99 23.19 -37.81
C ILE A 258 -7.87 23.65 -36.90
N ARG A 259 -6.63 23.55 -37.38
CA ARG A 259 -5.47 24.19 -36.78
C ARG A 259 -4.94 25.24 -37.74
N TYR A 260 -4.66 26.44 -37.24
CA TYR A 260 -4.38 27.59 -38.08
C TYR A 260 -3.52 28.64 -37.37
N THR A 261 -2.96 29.55 -38.15
CA THR A 261 -2.27 30.77 -37.69
C THR A 261 -3.10 32.00 -38.00
N LYS A 262 -2.84 33.12 -37.33
CA LYS A 262 -3.58 34.39 -37.49
C LYS A 262 -2.76 35.46 -38.22
N THR A 263 -3.46 36.48 -38.72
CA THR A 263 -2.85 37.62 -39.43
C THR A 263 -2.12 38.58 -38.49
N THR A 264 -2.54 38.63 -37.22
CA THR A 264 -1.91 39.39 -36.15
C THR A 264 -1.94 38.55 -34.88
N ASP A 265 -0.75 38.14 -34.41
CA ASP A 265 -0.55 37.53 -33.09
C ASP A 265 -0.30 38.62 -32.02
#